data_AF-A0A0F2HH51-F1
#
_entry.id   AF-A0A0F2HH51-F1
#
_cell.length_a   1.000
_cell.length_b   1.000
_cell.length_c   1.000
_cell.angle_alpha   90.00
_cell.angle_beta   90.00
_cell.angle_gamma   90.00
#
_symmetry.space_group_name_H-M   'P 1'
#
loop_
_entity.id
_entity.type
_entity.pdbx_description
1 polymer ?
#
loop_
_entity_poly.entity_id
_entity_poly.type
_entity_poly.pdbx_seq_one_letter_code
_entity_poly.pdbx_strand_id
1 'polypeptide(L)'
;PDGGLEITHINGVALTGNAQDIAVDNGTVVIAADGAMTFEPAADFNGEINFGYQVKDADGDVDSANVKVTVNAVNDAVDAVNDEVTVAEDGSITLNLTGNDSAPDGGLEITHINGVALTGNAQDIAVDNGTVVIAADGAMTVV
;
A
#
# COMPACT_ATOMS: atom_id res chain seq x y z
N PRO A 1 23.67 -36.72 -19.76
CA PRO A 1 22.74 -35.79 -19.10
C PRO A 1 21.45 -36.54 -18.82
N ASP A 2 21.24 -36.89 -17.55
CA ASP A 2 19.91 -37.15 -17.02
C ASP A 2 18.94 -36.00 -17.40
N GLY A 3 17.65 -36.33 -17.47
CA GLY A 3 16.60 -35.42 -17.94
C GLY A 3 16.45 -34.21 -17.02
N GLY A 4 15.86 -33.14 -17.56
CA GLY A 4 15.88 -31.79 -16.98
C GLY A 4 15.41 -31.66 -15.53
N LEU A 5 15.78 -30.53 -14.94
CA LEU A 5 15.40 -30.10 -13.61
C LEU A 5 13.98 -29.50 -13.63
N GLU A 6 13.11 -29.95 -12.72
CA GLU A 6 11.76 -29.41 -12.53
C GLU A 6 11.61 -28.74 -11.17
N ILE A 7 10.85 -27.64 -11.10
CA ILE A 7 10.37 -27.10 -9.81
C ILE A 7 9.14 -27.89 -9.41
N THR A 8 9.10 -28.39 -8.18
CA THR A 8 7.99 -29.22 -7.68
C THR A 8 7.18 -28.52 -6.59
N HIS A 9 7.78 -27.57 -5.87
CA HIS A 9 7.10 -26.82 -4.83
C HIS A 9 7.52 -25.35 -4.81
N ILE A 10 6.58 -24.48 -4.45
CA ILE A 10 6.83 -23.08 -4.09
C ILE A 10 6.24 -22.85 -2.70
N ASN A 11 7.03 -22.29 -1.79
CA ASN A 11 6.64 -22.00 -0.41
C ASN A 11 5.98 -23.18 0.32
N GLY A 12 6.48 -24.40 0.05
CA GLY A 12 5.94 -25.65 0.60
C GLY A 12 4.66 -26.17 -0.08
N VAL A 13 4.10 -25.45 -1.05
CA VAL A 13 2.93 -25.87 -1.84
C VAL A 13 3.38 -26.61 -3.09
N ALA A 14 2.87 -27.82 -3.29
CA ALA A 14 3.15 -28.63 -4.47
C ALA A 14 2.54 -28.00 -5.73
N LEU A 15 3.29 -28.01 -6.82
CA LEU A 15 2.82 -27.60 -8.14
C LEU A 15 1.93 -28.68 -8.74
N THR A 16 0.85 -28.25 -9.40
CA THR A 16 -0.13 -29.17 -10.01
C THR A 16 0.11 -29.43 -11.50
N GLY A 17 1.08 -28.73 -12.10
CA GLY A 17 1.29 -28.73 -13.56
C GLY A 17 0.24 -27.96 -14.36
N ASN A 18 -0.64 -27.19 -13.68
CA ASN A 18 -1.63 -26.30 -14.28
C ASN A 18 -1.47 -24.88 -13.72
N ALA A 19 -2.29 -23.95 -14.22
CA ALA A 19 -2.37 -22.61 -13.66
C ALA A 19 -2.72 -22.66 -12.17
N GLN A 20 -1.95 -21.91 -11.37
CA GLN A 20 -2.00 -21.98 -9.91
C GLN A 20 -1.47 -20.69 -9.29
N ASP A 21 -2.13 -20.22 -8.24
CA ASP A 21 -1.67 -19.10 -7.43
C ASP A 21 -1.17 -19.62 -6.08
N ILE A 22 0.03 -19.21 -5.70
CA ILE A 22 0.67 -19.62 -4.44
C ILE A 22 0.99 -18.38 -3.63
N ALA A 23 0.29 -18.22 -2.51
CA ALA A 23 0.53 -17.14 -1.58
C ALA A 23 1.92 -17.26 -0.93
N VAL A 24 2.62 -16.15 -0.90
CA VAL A 24 3.90 -15.96 -0.18
C VAL A 24 3.79 -14.70 0.67
N ASP A 25 4.78 -14.43 1.52
CA ASP A 25 4.77 -13.21 2.33
C ASP A 25 4.70 -11.97 1.42
N ASN A 26 3.69 -11.13 1.63
CA ASN A 26 3.45 -9.87 0.91
C ASN A 26 3.40 -10.01 -0.64
N GLY A 27 2.88 -11.14 -1.14
CA GLY A 27 2.59 -11.29 -2.56
C GLY A 27 2.11 -12.68 -2.94
N THR A 28 2.03 -12.91 -4.25
CA THR A 28 1.57 -14.18 -4.84
C THR A 28 2.51 -14.58 -5.97
N VAL A 29 2.89 -15.85 -6.00
CA VAL A 29 3.52 -16.45 -7.18
C VAL A 29 2.40 -17.01 -8.07
N VAL A 30 2.24 -16.44 -9.25
CA VAL A 30 1.25 -16.85 -10.25
C VAL A 30 1.96 -17.76 -11.25
N ILE A 31 1.45 -18.99 -11.39
CA ILE A 31 1.92 -19.96 -12.37
C ILE A 31 0.89 -20.01 -13.49
N ALA A 32 1.33 -19.74 -14.73
CA ALA A 32 0.52 -19.86 -15.93
C ALA A 32 0.43 -21.32 -16.41
N ALA A 33 -0.53 -21.61 -17.31
CA ALA A 33 -0.76 -22.96 -17.82
C ALA A 33 0.43 -23.55 -18.62
N ASP A 34 1.33 -22.70 -19.13
CA ASP A 34 2.57 -23.10 -19.81
C ASP A 34 3.76 -23.25 -18.86
N GLY A 35 3.56 -23.05 -17.56
CA GLY A 35 4.58 -23.12 -16.52
C GLY A 35 5.36 -21.83 -16.29
N ALA A 36 5.06 -20.73 -16.99
CA ALA A 36 5.64 -19.44 -16.70
C ALA A 36 5.24 -18.98 -15.29
N MET A 37 6.20 -18.49 -14.50
CA MET A 37 5.96 -18.02 -13.14
C MET A 37 6.20 -16.51 -13.05
N THR A 38 5.26 -15.78 -12.48
CA THR A 38 5.38 -14.36 -12.16
C THR A 38 5.17 -14.14 -10.68
N PHE A 39 5.81 -13.12 -10.13
CA PHE A 39 5.57 -12.68 -8.75
C PHE A 39 4.79 -11.36 -8.77
N GLU A 40 3.68 -11.33 -8.05
CA GLU A 40 2.81 -10.18 -7.87
C GLU A 40 2.89 -9.72 -6.41
N PRO A 41 3.53 -8.56 -6.11
CA PRO A 41 3.55 -8.00 -4.77
C PRO A 41 2.12 -7.66 -4.29
N ALA A 42 1.91 -7.69 -2.98
CA ALA A 42 0.71 -7.09 -2.39
C ALA A 42 0.64 -5.59 -2.72
N ALA A 43 -0.58 -5.06 -2.83
CA ALA A 43 -0.78 -3.63 -3.03
C ALA A 43 -0.07 -2.82 -1.93
N ASP A 44 0.54 -1.70 -2.32
CA ASP A 44 1.26 -0.75 -1.46
C ASP A 44 2.46 -1.35 -0.69
N PHE A 45 2.82 -2.61 -0.94
CA PHE A 45 4.00 -3.22 -0.34
C PHE A 45 5.27 -2.77 -1.06
N ASN A 46 6.26 -2.36 -0.26
CA ASN A 46 7.64 -2.24 -0.68
C ASN A 46 8.55 -2.87 0.38
N GLY A 47 9.67 -3.44 -0.06
CA GLY A 47 10.59 -4.15 0.82
C GLY A 47 11.13 -5.45 0.23
N GLU A 48 11.77 -6.24 1.07
CA GLU A 48 12.34 -7.52 0.69
C GLU A 48 11.40 -8.67 1.04
N ILE A 49 11.26 -9.63 0.13
CA ILE A 49 10.52 -10.87 0.32
C ILE A 49 11.46 -12.04 0.02
N ASN A 50 11.28 -13.13 0.75
CA ASN A 50 12.00 -14.37 0.53
C ASN A 50 11.03 -15.55 0.57
N PHE A 51 11.02 -16.39 -0.46
CA PHE A 51 10.24 -17.63 -0.46
C PHE A 51 11.08 -18.81 -0.96
N GLY A 52 10.79 -19.99 -0.41
CA GLY A 52 11.48 -21.23 -0.76
C GLY A 52 10.89 -21.89 -2.00
N TYR A 53 11.70 -22.66 -2.71
CA TYR A 53 11.26 -23.58 -3.75
C TYR A 53 12.02 -24.90 -3.65
N GLN A 54 11.42 -25.95 -4.21
CA GLN A 54 12.03 -27.28 -4.28
C GLN A 54 12.16 -27.69 -5.74
N VAL A 55 13.30 -28.26 -6.10
CA VAL A 55 13.57 -28.85 -7.40
C VAL A 55 13.74 -30.35 -7.32
N LYS A 56 13.46 -31.04 -8.43
CA LYS A 56 13.67 -32.46 -8.59
C LYS A 56 14.33 -32.74 -9.95
N ASP A 57 15.28 -33.66 -9.99
CA ASP A 57 15.87 -34.12 -11.27
C ASP A 57 15.14 -35.36 -11.82
N ALA A 58 15.55 -35.83 -12.99
CA ALA A 58 14.93 -37.00 -13.63
C ALA A 58 15.17 -38.33 -12.88
N ASP A 59 16.21 -38.41 -12.05
CA ASP A 59 16.51 -39.58 -11.22
C ASP A 59 15.73 -39.57 -9.89
N GLY A 60 15.13 -38.42 -9.58
CA GLY A 60 14.21 -38.21 -8.48
C GLY A 60 14.85 -37.62 -7.24
N ASP A 61 16.11 -37.18 -7.32
CA ASP A 61 16.77 -36.45 -6.26
C ASP A 61 16.19 -35.05 -6.13
N VAL A 62 16.14 -34.56 -4.89
CA VAL A 62 15.41 -33.33 -4.52
C VAL A 62 16.32 -32.39 -3.76
N ASP A 63 16.27 -31.10 -4.09
CA ASP A 63 16.97 -30.04 -3.36
C ASP A 63 16.08 -28.79 -3.20
N SER A 64 16.41 -27.92 -2.25
CA SER A 64 15.64 -26.71 -1.94
C SER A 64 16.50 -25.46 -1.95
N ALA A 65 15.91 -24.35 -2.40
CA ALA A 65 16.57 -23.05 -2.45
C ALA A 65 15.57 -21.91 -2.24
N ASN A 66 16.06 -20.68 -2.27
CA ASN A 66 15.30 -19.48 -1.95
C ASN A 66 15.35 -18.47 -3.09
N VAL A 67 14.21 -17.83 -3.35
CA VAL A 67 14.11 -16.63 -4.20
C VAL A 67 14.04 -15.41 -3.30
N LYS A 68 14.99 -14.49 -3.47
CA LYS A 68 14.96 -13.17 -2.84
C LYS A 68 14.42 -12.16 -3.84
N VAL A 69 13.34 -11.46 -3.49
CA VAL A 69 12.74 -10.39 -4.27
C VAL A 69 12.88 -9.07 -3.52
N THR A 70 13.27 -8.01 -4.23
CA THR A 70 13.23 -6.64 -3.71
C THR A 70 12.14 -5.88 -4.46
N VAL A 71 11.09 -5.48 -3.75
CA VAL A 71 10.01 -4.64 -4.26
C VAL A 71 10.37 -3.19 -3.95
N ASN A 72 10.66 -2.42 -4.99
CA ASN A 72 10.98 -1.00 -4.84
C ASN A 72 9.70 -0.21 -4.61
N ALA A 73 9.77 0.77 -3.70
CA ALA A 73 8.68 1.72 -3.54
C ALA A 73 8.46 2.50 -4.84
N VAL A 74 7.19 2.68 -5.18
CA VAL A 74 6.73 3.66 -6.17
C VAL A 74 6.06 4.76 -5.37
N ASN A 75 6.29 6.03 -5.75
CA ASN A 75 5.62 7.14 -5.11
C ASN A 75 4.14 7.11 -5.49
N ASP A 76 3.27 6.98 -4.50
CA ASP A 76 1.83 6.97 -4.70
C ASP A 76 1.26 8.38 -4.56
N ALA A 77 0.15 8.64 -5.24
CA ALA A 77 -0.50 9.94 -5.14
C ALA A 77 -1.31 10.02 -3.83
N VAL A 78 -1.44 11.23 -3.30
CA VAL A 78 -2.47 11.51 -2.30
C VAL A 78 -3.84 11.38 -2.94
N ASP A 79 -4.74 10.64 -2.30
CA ASP A 79 -6.16 10.60 -2.61
C ASP A 79 -6.93 11.37 -1.53
N ALA A 80 -7.41 12.55 -1.89
CA ALA A 80 -8.17 13.42 -1.01
C ALA A 80 -9.67 13.23 -1.24
N VAL A 81 -10.43 12.96 -0.18
CA VAL A 81 -11.86 12.66 -0.24
C VAL A 81 -12.63 13.81 0.40
N ASN A 82 -13.68 14.28 -0.28
CA ASN A 82 -14.49 15.39 0.23
C ASN A 82 -15.03 15.13 1.64
N ASP A 83 -14.86 16.10 2.52
CA ASP A 83 -15.53 16.17 3.81
C ASP A 83 -16.91 16.81 3.69
N GLU A 84 -17.89 16.25 4.40
CA GLU A 84 -19.21 16.85 4.57
C GLU A 84 -19.56 16.89 6.06
N VAL A 85 -19.83 18.09 6.56
CA VAL A 85 -20.18 18.32 7.96
C VAL A 85 -21.34 19.31 8.06
N THR A 86 -22.13 19.18 9.13
CA THR A 86 -23.20 20.12 9.46
C THR A 86 -23.06 20.56 10.91
N VAL A 87 -23.22 21.86 11.16
CA VAL A 87 -23.23 22.45 12.49
C VAL A 87 -24.47 23.35 12.62
N ALA A 88 -25.00 23.48 13.84
CA ALA A 88 -26.08 24.42 14.10
C ALA A 88 -25.58 25.87 13.92
N GLU A 89 -26.50 26.80 13.65
CA GLU A 89 -26.19 28.22 13.72
C GLU A 89 -25.56 28.58 15.08
N ASP A 90 -24.61 29.52 15.05
CA ASP A 90 -23.81 29.94 16.21
C ASP A 90 -23.00 28.82 16.90
N GLY A 91 -22.88 27.66 16.24
CA GLY A 91 -22.07 26.54 16.70
C GLY A 91 -20.68 26.54 16.09
N SER A 92 -19.81 25.65 16.61
CA SER A 92 -18.51 25.36 16.03
C SER A 92 -18.31 23.87 15.91
N ILE A 93 -17.42 23.48 15.00
CA ILE A 93 -17.06 22.07 14.78
C ILE A 93 -15.56 21.92 14.59
N THR A 94 -14.99 20.88 15.18
CA THR A 94 -13.62 20.43 14.90
C THR A 94 -13.59 19.67 13.58
N LEU A 95 -12.68 20.02 12.69
CA LEU A 95 -12.48 19.35 11.42
C LEU A 95 -11.34 18.33 11.52
N ASN A 96 -11.57 17.16 10.93
CA ASN A 96 -10.53 16.17 10.67
C ASN A 96 -10.45 15.92 9.17
N LEU A 97 -9.87 16.88 8.44
CA LEU A 97 -9.86 16.91 6.97
C LEU A 97 -9.00 15.83 6.33
N THR A 98 -8.14 15.14 7.09
CA THR A 98 -7.34 14.03 6.58
C THR A 98 -7.89 12.67 7.01
N GLY A 99 -9.05 12.64 7.68
CA GLY A 99 -9.58 11.44 8.31
C GLY A 99 -10.05 10.37 7.32
N ASN A 100 -10.42 10.78 6.11
CA ASN A 100 -10.89 9.96 4.99
C ASN A 100 -9.92 10.00 3.78
N ASP A 101 -8.79 10.68 3.90
CA ASP A 101 -7.75 10.78 2.88
C ASP A 101 -6.77 9.62 2.97
N SER A 102 -6.07 9.33 1.86
CA SER A 102 -5.01 8.32 1.85
C SER A 102 -3.75 8.80 1.13
N ALA A 103 -2.59 8.40 1.67
CA ALA A 103 -1.28 8.50 1.02
C ALA A 103 -0.54 7.18 1.34
N PRO A 104 -0.55 6.19 0.44
CA PRO A 104 0.00 4.86 0.70
C PRO A 104 1.50 4.86 1.07
N ASP A 105 2.27 5.81 0.56
CA ASP A 105 3.67 6.04 0.89
C ASP A 105 3.89 7.03 2.06
N GLY A 106 2.79 7.52 2.66
CA GLY A 106 2.77 8.44 3.79
C GLY A 106 2.83 9.92 3.37
N GLY A 107 2.89 10.81 4.37
CA GLY A 107 3.06 12.24 4.11
C GLY A 107 1.77 13.01 3.77
N LEU A 108 0.68 12.75 4.49
CA LEU A 108 -0.50 13.61 4.42
C LEU A 108 -0.26 14.92 5.19
N GLU A 109 -0.30 16.03 4.46
CA GLU A 109 -0.22 17.38 5.02
C GLU A 109 -1.21 18.30 4.33
N ILE A 110 -1.98 19.05 5.12
CA ILE A 110 -2.83 20.13 4.61
C ILE A 110 -1.93 21.34 4.38
N THR A 111 -1.78 21.75 3.12
CA THR A 111 -0.89 22.88 2.77
C THR A 111 -1.63 24.21 2.63
N HIS A 112 -2.92 24.17 2.27
CA HIS A 112 -3.72 25.37 2.01
C HIS A 112 -5.18 25.17 2.44
N ILE A 113 -5.80 26.25 2.90
CA ILE A 113 -7.25 26.33 3.11
C ILE A 113 -7.74 27.58 2.41
N ASN A 114 -8.76 27.45 1.55
CA ASN A 114 -9.31 28.56 0.77
C ASN A 114 -8.23 29.36 0.00
N GLY A 115 -7.22 28.66 -0.53
CA GLY A 115 -6.07 29.26 -1.23
C GLY A 115 -5.04 29.94 -0.34
N VAL A 116 -5.22 29.98 0.98
CA VAL A 116 -4.27 30.52 1.94
C VAL A 116 -3.34 29.41 2.43
N ALA A 117 -2.03 29.60 2.27
CA ALA A 117 -1.03 28.66 2.75
C ALA A 117 -1.02 28.56 4.28
N LEU A 118 -0.88 27.34 4.80
CA LEU A 118 -0.72 27.12 6.22
C LEU A 118 0.70 27.47 6.66
N THR A 119 0.81 28.07 7.86
CA THR A 119 2.08 28.55 8.40
C THR A 119 2.73 27.57 9.39
N GLY A 120 2.06 26.46 9.71
CA GLY A 120 2.47 25.52 10.76
C GLY A 120 2.34 26.09 12.18
N ASN A 121 1.67 27.24 12.35
CA ASN A 121 1.40 27.88 13.63
C ASN A 121 -0.09 28.21 13.75
N ALA A 122 -0.50 28.75 14.91
CA ALA A 122 -1.85 29.25 15.08
C ALA A 122 -2.19 30.31 14.02
N GLN A 123 -3.32 30.14 13.35
CA GLN A 123 -3.66 30.92 12.16
C GLN A 123 -5.18 30.94 11.96
N ASP A 124 -5.71 32.12 11.66
CA ASP A 124 -7.11 32.29 11.28
C ASP A 124 -7.21 32.49 9.76
N ILE A 125 -8.09 31.73 9.10
CA ILE A 125 -8.32 31.77 7.66
C ILE A 125 -9.78 32.10 7.41
N ALA A 126 -10.03 33.26 6.79
CA ALA A 126 -11.38 33.66 6.41
C ALA A 126 -11.91 32.73 5.30
N VAL A 127 -13.14 32.27 5.48
CA VAL A 127 -13.91 31.50 4.50
C VAL A 127 -15.27 32.18 4.29
N ASP A 128 -16.03 31.71 3.30
CA ASP A 128 -17.38 32.23 3.11
C ASP A 128 -18.23 31.98 4.37
N ASN A 129 -18.74 33.08 4.94
CA ASN A 129 -19.61 33.08 6.12
C ASN A 129 -18.99 32.50 7.41
N GLY A 130 -17.66 32.49 7.54
CA GLY A 130 -17.03 32.00 8.78
C GLY A 130 -15.51 32.16 8.79
N THR A 131 -14.88 31.57 9.80
CA THR A 131 -13.43 31.51 9.95
C THR A 131 -13.00 30.09 10.27
N VAL A 132 -11.99 29.60 9.56
CA VAL A 132 -11.24 28.40 9.98
C VAL A 132 -10.15 28.86 10.94
N VAL A 133 -10.21 28.40 12.19
CA VAL A 133 -9.20 28.66 13.23
C VAL A 133 -8.31 27.44 13.33
N ILE A 134 -7.02 27.63 13.12
CA ILE A 134 -5.98 26.63 13.31
C ILE A 134 -5.30 26.95 14.63
N ALA A 135 -5.36 26.01 15.58
CA ALA A 135 -4.67 26.13 16.86
C ALA A 135 -3.18 25.76 16.73
N ALA A 136 -2.39 26.10 17.76
CA ALA A 136 -0.95 25.84 17.78
C ALA A 136 -0.58 24.35 17.77
N ASP A 137 -1.52 23.47 18.14
CA ASP A 137 -1.38 22.01 18.07
C ASP A 137 -1.86 21.43 16.72
N GLY A 138 -2.26 22.28 15.77
CA GLY A 138 -2.77 21.90 14.46
C GLY A 138 -4.25 21.58 14.42
N ALA A 139 -4.98 21.63 15.55
CA ALA A 139 -6.42 21.42 15.55
C ALA A 139 -7.13 22.51 14.73
N MET A 140 -8.04 22.09 13.85
CA MET A 140 -8.81 22.99 13.00
C MET A 140 -10.26 23.05 13.47
N THR A 141 -10.79 24.25 13.63
CA THR A 141 -12.21 24.48 13.92
C THR A 141 -12.80 25.48 12.94
N VAL A 142 -14.09 25.33 12.64
CA VAL A 142 -14.86 26.36 11.92
C VAL A 142 -15.76 27.06 12.93
N VAL A 143 -15.75 28.40 12.87
CA VAL A 143 -16.55 29.32 13.70
C VAL A 143 -17.24 30.38 12.85
#